data_AF-A0A699URS8-F1
#
_entry.id   AF-A0A699URS8-F1
#
_cell.length_a   1.000
_cell.length_b   1.000
_cell.length_c   1.000
_cell.angle_alpha   90.00
_cell.angle_beta   90.00
_cell.angle_gamma   90.00
#
_symmetry.space_group_name_H-M   'P 1'
#
loop_
_entity.id
_entity.type
_entity.pdbx_description
1 polymer ?
#
loop_
_entity_poly.entity_id
_entity_poly.type
_entity_poly.pdbx_seq_one_letter_code
_entity_poly.pdbx_strand_id
1 'polypeptide(L)'
;EDEDDDVFIEATPLASKVPVVDYQIVLVDNKPRFKIIKANETHQLYISFTTLLKNFVREDLENLWGIVKDRFSTSKPTNFSDEYMLLTLKTIFEEPDGQDAIWRNQKSIHGLALVKS
;
A
#
# COMPACT_ATOMS: atom_id res chain seq x y z
N GLU A 1 -10.85 -21.72 12.16
CA GLU A 1 -11.55 -21.78 10.86
C GLU A 1 -10.90 -20.71 10.02
N ASP A 2 -9.88 -21.17 9.30
CA ASP A 2 -9.05 -20.41 8.39
C ASP A 2 -9.89 -20.11 7.15
N GLU A 3 -10.55 -18.96 7.14
CA GLU A 3 -11.01 -18.36 5.90
C GLU A 3 -9.78 -17.76 5.22
N ASP A 4 -9.05 -18.64 4.52
CA ASP A 4 -8.30 -18.30 3.32
C ASP A 4 -9.27 -17.53 2.41
N ASP A 5 -9.29 -16.21 2.57
CA ASP A 5 -9.96 -15.29 1.66
C ASP A 5 -9.08 -15.23 0.41
N ASP A 6 -9.31 -16.21 -0.47
CA ASP A 6 -8.79 -16.35 -1.82
C ASP A 6 -9.02 -15.04 -2.61
N VAL A 7 -8.13 -14.06 -2.44
CA VAL A 7 -7.93 -13.02 -3.45
C VAL A 7 -7.11 -13.64 -4.56
N PHE A 8 -7.82 -14.28 -5.49
CA PHE A 8 -7.29 -14.68 -6.78
C PHE A 8 -7.03 -13.41 -7.61
N ILE A 9 -5.87 -12.81 -7.42
CA ILE A 9 -5.14 -12.16 -8.51
C ILE A 9 -3.71 -12.65 -8.36
N GLU A 10 -3.25 -13.44 -9.32
CA GLU A 10 -1.83 -13.57 -9.62
C GLU A 10 -1.34 -12.14 -9.93
N ALA A 11 -0.97 -11.41 -8.88
CA ALA A 11 -0.27 -10.16 -9.03
C ALA A 11 1.08 -10.58 -9.60
N THR A 12 1.16 -10.60 -10.93
CA THR A 12 2.43 -10.30 -11.58
C THR A 12 2.94 -9.09 -10.81
N PRO A 13 4.09 -9.15 -10.14
CA PRO A 13 4.68 -7.97 -9.54
C PRO A 13 5.15 -7.14 -10.73
N LEU A 14 4.21 -6.50 -11.41
CA LEU A 14 4.48 -5.28 -12.11
C LEU A 14 4.89 -4.37 -10.98
N ALA A 15 6.19 -4.24 -10.78
CA ALA A 15 6.77 -2.92 -10.62
C ALA A 15 6.04 -2.03 -11.65
N SER A 16 4.92 -1.46 -11.24
CA SER A 16 3.98 -0.85 -12.16
C SER A 16 4.67 0.41 -12.60
N LYS A 17 5.20 0.40 -13.84
CA LYS A 17 5.76 1.59 -14.50
C LYS A 17 4.80 2.79 -14.45
N VAL A 18 3.52 2.54 -14.15
CA VAL A 18 2.51 3.57 -13.97
C VAL A 18 2.49 4.03 -12.50
N PRO A 19 2.77 5.32 -12.24
CA PRO A 19 2.77 5.90 -10.90
C PRO A 19 1.39 5.85 -10.24
N VAL A 20 1.40 5.75 -8.90
CA VAL A 20 0.21 6.05 -8.09
C VAL A 20 -0.01 7.56 -8.11
N VAL A 21 -1.24 7.99 -8.40
CA VAL A 21 -1.60 9.41 -8.50
C VAL A 21 -2.63 9.84 -7.48
N ASP A 22 -3.44 8.90 -6.97
CA ASP A 22 -4.40 9.19 -5.92
C ASP A 22 -4.81 7.92 -5.15
N TYR A 23 -5.48 8.11 -4.02
CA TYR A 23 -6.13 7.03 -3.28
C TYR A 23 -7.49 7.46 -2.72
N GLN A 24 -8.38 6.49 -2.53
CA GLN A 24 -9.68 6.67 -1.90
C GLN A 24 -9.98 5.50 -0.98
N ILE A 25 -10.76 5.73 0.07
CA ILE A 25 -11.36 4.66 0.86
C ILE A 25 -12.79 4.51 0.38
N VAL A 26 -13.11 3.34 -0.18
CA VAL A 26 -14.42 3.05 -0.74
C VAL A 26 -15.08 1.92 0.04
N LEU A 27 -16.40 1.97 0.16
CA LEU A 27 -17.17 0.91 0.81
C LEU A 27 -17.58 -0.12 -0.24
N VAL A 28 -17.16 -1.37 -0.07
CA VAL A 28 -17.54 -2.51 -0.93
C VAL A 28 -18.04 -3.62 -0.02
N ASP A 29 -19.29 -4.06 -0.24
CA ASP A 29 -19.98 -5.05 0.61
C ASP A 29 -19.96 -4.67 2.10
N ASN A 30 -20.19 -3.38 2.40
CA ASN A 30 -20.10 -2.81 3.74
C ASN A 30 -18.73 -2.92 4.43
N LYS A 31 -17.67 -3.28 3.70
CA LYS A 31 -16.29 -3.31 4.19
C LYS A 31 -15.47 -2.21 3.51
N PRO A 32 -14.70 -1.39 4.26
CA PRO A 32 -13.84 -0.39 3.66
C PRO A 32 -12.70 -1.05 2.89
N ARG A 33 -12.40 -0.55 1.69
CA ARG A 33 -11.27 -0.99 0.86
C ARG A 33 -10.46 0.21 0.41
N PHE A 34 -9.14 0.05 0.34
CA PHE A 34 -8.23 1.06 -0.18
C PHE A 34 -8.22 0.98 -1.71
N LYS A 35 -8.80 1.99 -2.37
CA LYS A 35 -8.73 2.17 -3.81
C LYS A 35 -7.50 2.97 -4.18
N ILE A 36 -6.59 2.35 -4.90
CA ILE A 36 -5.36 2.97 -5.40
C ILE A 36 -5.56 3.31 -6.86
N ILE A 37 -5.36 4.58 -7.22
CA ILE A 37 -5.57 5.10 -8.56
C ILE A 37 -4.20 5.34 -9.21
N LYS A 38 -4.03 4.82 -10.42
CA LYS A 38 -2.81 4.93 -11.22
C LYS A 38 -2.97 6.00 -12.30
N ALA A 39 -1.84 6.52 -12.79
CA ALA A 39 -1.81 7.60 -13.80
C ALA A 39 -2.48 7.25 -15.14
N ASN A 40 -2.61 5.96 -15.46
CA ASN A 40 -3.30 5.45 -16.65
C ASN A 40 -4.81 5.22 -16.43
N GLU A 41 -5.38 5.85 -15.41
CA GLU A 41 -6.80 5.75 -15.03
C GLU A 41 -7.25 4.37 -14.51
N THR A 42 -6.33 3.40 -14.40
CA THR A 42 -6.64 2.13 -13.75
C THR A 42 -6.66 2.27 -12.23
N HIS A 43 -7.37 1.37 -11.56
CA HIS A 43 -7.39 1.33 -10.10
C HIS A 43 -7.40 -0.10 -9.58
N GLN A 44 -6.90 -0.27 -8.35
CA GLN A 44 -6.87 -1.54 -7.64
C GLN A 44 -7.45 -1.35 -6.24
N LEU A 45 -8.14 -2.38 -5.74
CA LEU A 45 -8.74 -2.39 -4.40
C LEU A 45 -7.95 -3.33 -3.49
N TYR A 46 -7.53 -2.81 -2.34
CA TYR A 46 -6.85 -3.56 -1.30
C TYR A 46 -7.73 -3.66 -0.06
N ILE A 47 -7.88 -4.87 0.46
CA ILE A 47 -8.70 -5.15 1.65
C ILE A 47 -8.00 -4.62 2.91
N SER A 48 -6.66 -4.66 2.93
CA SER A 48 -5.88 -4.23 4.09
C SER A 48 -4.66 -3.42 3.68
N PHE A 49 -4.19 -2.55 4.58
CA PHE A 49 -2.96 -1.81 4.35
C PHE A 49 -1.75 -2.75 4.21
N THR A 50 -1.71 -3.85 4.95
CA THR A 50 -0.65 -4.85 4.83
C THR A 50 -0.59 -5.49 3.44
N THR A 51 -1.75 -5.79 2.84
CA THR A 51 -1.78 -6.32 1.46
C THR A 51 -1.32 -5.27 0.46
N LEU A 52 -1.70 -4.01 0.63
CA LEU A 52 -1.17 -2.90 -0.18
C LEU A 52 0.36 -2.82 -0.08
N LEU A 53 0.91 -2.77 1.15
CA LEU A 53 2.35 -2.70 1.37
C LEU A 53 3.10 -3.87 0.73
N LYS A 54 2.56 -5.10 0.77
CA LYS A 54 3.22 -6.28 0.16
C LYS A 54 3.26 -6.24 -1.37
N ASN A 55 2.32 -5.53 -2.00
CA ASN A 55 2.22 -5.45 -3.46
C ASN A 55 2.96 -4.23 -4.03
N PHE A 56 3.28 -3.24 -3.20
CA PHE A 56 3.93 -2.02 -3.65
C PHE A 56 5.45 -2.14 -3.62
N VAL A 57 6.09 -1.73 -4.70
CA VAL A 57 7.53 -1.45 -4.70
C VAL A 57 7.81 -0.11 -4.02
N ARG A 58 9.08 0.15 -3.70
CA ARG A 58 9.52 1.39 -3.03
C ARG A 58 9.00 2.67 -3.71
N GLU A 59 9.07 2.73 -5.03
CA GLU A 59 8.61 3.87 -5.82
C GLU A 59 7.09 4.10 -5.68
N ASP A 60 6.29 3.04 -5.67
CA ASP A 60 4.85 3.15 -5.45
C ASP A 60 4.53 3.68 -4.04
N LEU A 61 5.27 3.23 -3.03
CA LEU A 61 5.13 3.73 -1.65
C LEU A 61 5.57 5.19 -1.51
N GLU A 62 6.64 5.60 -2.18
CA GLU A 62 7.11 6.99 -2.21
C GLU A 62 6.05 7.91 -2.84
N ASN A 63 5.46 7.48 -3.97
CA ASN A 63 4.36 8.21 -4.62
C ASN A 63 3.14 8.31 -3.71
N LEU A 64 2.72 7.19 -3.09
CA LEU A 64 1.60 7.17 -2.15
C LEU A 64 1.86 8.08 -0.94
N TRP A 65 3.08 8.06 -0.40
CA TRP A 65 3.46 8.94 0.70
C TRP A 65 3.38 10.42 0.32
N GLY A 66 3.85 10.78 -0.88
CA GLY A 66 3.71 12.14 -1.41
C GLY A 66 2.26 12.61 -1.44
N ILE A 67 1.35 11.77 -1.95
CA ILE A 67 -0.09 12.07 -2.02
C ILE A 67 -0.70 12.24 -0.62
N VAL A 68 -0.40 11.32 0.30
CA VAL A 68 -0.92 11.35 1.68
C VAL A 68 -0.42 12.60 2.41
N LYS A 69 0.86 12.93 2.24
CA LYS A 69 1.47 14.12 2.83
C LYS A 69 0.84 15.39 2.29
N ASP A 70 0.66 15.51 0.97
CA ASP A 70 0.05 16.68 0.36
C ASP A 70 -1.40 16.87 0.83
N ARG A 71 -2.20 15.80 0.81
CA ARG A 71 -3.59 15.80 1.26
C ARG A 71 -3.72 16.27 2.72
N PHE A 72 -2.91 15.73 3.63
CA PHE A 72 -2.99 16.04 5.05
C PHE A 72 -2.08 17.20 5.50
N SER A 73 -1.42 17.89 4.56
CA SER A 73 -0.75 19.16 4.84
C SER A 73 -1.76 20.29 5.07
N THR A 74 -2.94 20.21 4.45
CA THR A 74 -4.00 21.24 4.54
C THR A 74 -5.29 20.75 5.17
N SER A 75 -5.48 19.43 5.28
CA SER A 75 -6.70 18.81 5.82
C SER A 75 -6.39 17.82 6.95
N LYS A 76 -7.40 17.50 7.76
CA LYS A 76 -7.30 16.45 8.79
C LYS A 76 -7.88 15.13 8.26
N PRO A 77 -7.36 13.97 8.69
CA PRO A 77 -8.00 12.69 8.48
C PRO A 77 -9.48 12.73 8.88
N THR A 78 -10.34 12.17 8.03
CA THR A 78 -11.80 12.19 8.25
C THR A 78 -12.32 10.90 8.86
N ASN A 79 -11.55 9.82 8.78
CA ASN A 79 -11.91 8.49 9.24
C ASN A 79 -10.67 7.75 9.77
N PHE A 80 -10.90 6.61 10.42
CA PHE A 80 -9.84 5.80 11.01
C PHE A 80 -8.82 5.30 9.97
N SER A 81 -9.26 4.94 8.77
CA SER A 81 -8.37 4.42 7.73
C SER A 81 -7.43 5.50 7.17
N ASP A 82 -7.89 6.75 7.05
CA ASP A 82 -7.06 7.90 6.70
C ASP A 82 -6.01 8.18 7.77
N GLU A 83 -6.43 8.19 9.05
CA GLU A 83 -5.53 8.44 10.19
C GLU A 83 -4.48 7.34 10.30
N TYR A 84 -4.92 6.09 10.18
CA TYR A 84 -4.05 4.92 10.18
C TYR A 84 -3.04 4.95 9.03
N MET A 85 -3.46 5.32 7.83
CA MET A 85 -2.57 5.38 6.67
C MET A 85 -1.53 6.51 6.79
N LEU A 86 -1.96 7.70 7.25
CA LEU A 86 -1.05 8.81 7.52
C LEU A 86 0.00 8.43 8.57
N LEU A 87 -0.43 7.87 9.71
CA LEU A 87 0.48 7.49 10.78
C LEU A 87 1.47 6.43 10.32
N THR A 88 1.00 5.39 9.63
CA THR A 88 1.85 4.28 9.22
C THR A 88 2.89 4.71 8.18
N LEU A 89 2.50 5.49 7.16
CA LEU A 89 3.46 6.00 6.19
C LEU A 89 4.43 7.01 6.81
N LYS A 90 3.98 7.82 7.78
CA LYS A 90 4.86 8.70 8.53
C LYS A 90 5.92 7.92 9.30
N THR A 91 5.53 6.85 10.01
CA THR A 91 6.48 5.95 10.68
C THR A 91 7.43 5.28 9.68
N ILE A 92 6.95 4.87 8.51
CA ILE A 92 7.81 4.27 7.47
C ILE A 92 8.86 5.27 6.97
N PHE A 93 8.46 6.50 6.64
CA PHE A 93 9.33 7.43 5.91
C PHE A 93 10.08 8.44 6.79
N GLU A 94 9.53 8.81 7.95
CA GLU A 94 10.10 9.85 8.83
C GLU A 94 10.81 9.28 10.06
N GLU A 95 10.51 8.05 10.50
CA GLU A 95 11.27 7.45 11.62
C GLU A 95 12.58 6.79 11.13
N PRO A 96 13.72 7.09 11.76
CA PRO A 96 15.04 6.63 11.30
C PRO A 96 15.20 5.10 11.28
N ASP A 97 14.48 4.38 12.14
CA ASP A 97 14.55 2.91 12.23
C ASP A 97 13.41 2.21 11.44
N GLY A 98 12.38 2.96 11.01
CA GLY A 98 11.18 2.43 10.36
C GLY A 98 11.44 1.89 8.95
N GLN A 99 12.28 2.60 8.17
CA GLN A 99 12.68 2.18 6.83
C GLN A 99 13.40 0.84 6.84
N ASP A 100 14.35 0.65 7.77
CA ASP A 100 15.20 -0.54 7.83
C ASP A 100 14.48 -1.79 8.32
N ALA A 101 13.52 -1.67 9.23
CA ALA A 101 12.73 -2.81 9.71
C ALA A 101 11.76 -3.33 8.65
N ILE A 102 11.04 -2.43 7.97
CA ILE A 102 10.01 -2.80 7.01
C ILE A 102 10.62 -3.24 5.67
N TRP A 103 11.69 -2.57 5.22
CA TRP A 103 12.41 -2.99 4.01
C TRP A 103 13.08 -4.36 4.18
N ARG A 104 13.56 -4.69 5.39
CA ARG A 104 14.03 -6.05 5.70
C ARG A 104 12.91 -7.09 5.62
N ASN A 105 11.72 -6.77 6.12
CA ASN A 105 10.55 -7.66 6.02
C ASN A 105 10.08 -7.83 4.56
N GLN A 106 10.07 -6.76 3.74
CA GLN A 106 9.79 -6.88 2.30
C GLN A 106 10.88 -7.68 1.57
N LYS A 107 12.16 -7.47 1.88
CA LYS A 107 13.26 -8.29 1.31
C LYS A 107 13.16 -9.76 1.70
N SER A 108 12.67 -10.09 2.89
CA SER A 108 12.41 -11.48 3.27
C SER A 108 11.26 -12.09 2.42
N ILE A 109 10.19 -11.32 2.18
CA ILE A 109 9.06 -11.75 1.35
C ILE A 109 9.46 -11.93 -0.12
N HIS A 110 10.21 -10.99 -0.70
CA HIS A 110 10.65 -11.07 -2.11
C HIS A 110 11.93 -11.91 -2.31
N GLY A 111 12.78 -12.05 -1.29
CA GLY A 111 14.01 -12.84 -1.34
C GLY A 111 13.80 -14.35 -1.31
N LEU A 112 12.61 -14.81 -0.89
CA LEU A 112 12.19 -16.21 -1.00
C LEU A 112 11.80 -16.62 -2.44
N ALA A 113 11.63 -15.67 -3.36
CA ALA A 113 11.24 -15.96 -4.75
C ALA A 113 12.42 -16.32 -5.67
N LEU A 114 13.68 -16.25 -5.20
CA LEU A 114 14.88 -16.47 -6.04
C LEU A 114 15.75 -17.67 -5.63
N VAL A 115 15.15 -18.73 -5.08
CA VAL A 115 15.79 -20.05 -5.03
C VAL A 115 14.83 -21.08 -5.61
N LYS A 116 14.91 -21.28 -6.93
CA LYS A 116 14.57 -22.56 -7.55
C LYS A 116 15.59 -22.89 -8.64
N SER A 117 16.36 -23.94 -8.30
CA SER A 117 17.07 -24.95 -9.11
C SER A 117 17.97 -24.51 -10.27
#